data_AF-A0A2G6HS16-F1
#
_entry.id   AF-A0A2G6HS16-F1
#
_cell.length_a   1.000
_cell.length_b   1.000
_cell.length_c   1.000
_cell.angle_alpha   90.00
_cell.angle_beta   90.00
_cell.angle_gamma   90.00
#
_symmetry.space_group_name_H-M   'P 1'
#
loop_
_entity.id
_entity.type
_entity.pdbx_description
1 polymer ?
#
loop_
_entity_poly.entity_id
_entity_poly.type
_entity_poly.pdbx_seq_one_letter_code
_entity_poly.pdbx_strand_id
1 'polypeptide(L)'
;MMSKPLLLLSNDDGYFAEGLQALARTMRDIADILVVAPDQNCSGVSHKISLSTPLRLRKVDRNTYALNGSPADCIHVALHVLMKDRKPDLVLSGINHGVNLGEDTAYSGTVAAAYEAQAHGIPALAVSTNQTKSGLFHFKNTARVARLFARKVLNGEIANTAMWNINVPPLSSRGMKFTRLDNRSFKSSVIERKDPRGIPYYWLGPYHPTYEAVEGTDYSAYREGFISATPLKIDMTHNRVLNSMDAKAAEQLYREFQNESD
;
A
#
# COMPACT_ATOMS: atom_id res chain seq x y z
N MET A 1 17.80 -19.25 -22.04
CA MET A 1 17.53 -17.84 -21.67
C MET A 1 16.46 -17.87 -20.59
N MET A 2 16.70 -17.28 -19.41
CA MET A 2 15.63 -17.13 -18.42
C MET A 2 14.51 -16.29 -19.05
N SER A 3 13.26 -16.70 -18.88
CA SER A 3 12.11 -15.92 -19.35
C SER A 3 12.13 -14.55 -18.68
N LYS A 4 11.80 -13.50 -19.44
CA LYS A 4 11.69 -12.13 -18.90
C LYS A 4 10.72 -12.15 -17.70
N PRO A 5 11.03 -11.48 -16.56
CA PRO A 5 10.14 -11.43 -15.40
C PRO A 5 8.76 -10.87 -15.79
N LEU A 6 7.71 -11.30 -15.11
CA LEU A 6 6.34 -10.82 -15.26
C LEU A 6 5.94 -10.02 -14.02
N LEU A 7 5.53 -8.77 -14.24
CA LEU A 7 5.07 -7.87 -13.18
C LEU A 7 3.57 -7.63 -13.27
N LEU A 8 2.89 -7.70 -12.13
CA LEU A 8 1.52 -7.23 -11.99
C LEU A 8 1.51 -5.85 -11.33
N LEU A 9 0.88 -4.88 -11.98
CA LEU A 9 0.80 -3.50 -11.53
C LEU A 9 -0.63 -3.13 -11.17
N SER A 10 -0.81 -2.44 -10.04
CA SER A 10 -2.09 -1.92 -9.54
C SER A 10 -1.88 -0.56 -8.86
N ASN A 11 -2.96 0.05 -8.37
CA ASN A 11 -2.97 1.25 -7.51
C ASN A 11 -4.36 1.42 -6.87
N ASP A 12 -4.56 2.51 -6.13
CA ASP A 12 -5.87 2.99 -5.65
C ASP A 12 -6.37 4.25 -6.35
N ASP A 13 -5.56 4.95 -7.15
CA ASP A 13 -6.00 6.12 -7.93
C ASP A 13 -6.78 5.76 -9.20
N GLY A 14 -6.74 4.49 -9.62
CA GLY A 14 -7.39 3.95 -10.81
C GLY A 14 -6.47 3.77 -12.02
N TYR A 15 -6.94 3.00 -13.02
CA TYR A 15 -6.11 2.56 -14.17
C TYR A 15 -5.56 3.71 -15.03
N PHE A 16 -6.24 4.85 -15.07
CA PHE A 16 -5.87 6.03 -15.85
C PHE A 16 -4.87 6.95 -15.12
N ALA A 17 -4.58 6.69 -13.85
CA ALA A 17 -3.75 7.58 -13.04
C ALA A 17 -2.32 7.74 -13.58
N GLU A 18 -1.83 8.98 -13.59
CA GLU A 18 -0.51 9.30 -14.14
C GLU A 18 0.63 8.52 -13.46
N GLY A 19 0.54 8.35 -12.13
CA GLY A 19 1.51 7.60 -11.34
C GLY A 19 1.65 6.13 -11.76
N LEU A 20 0.51 5.45 -11.98
CA LEU A 20 0.50 4.06 -12.47
C LEU A 20 1.04 3.96 -13.90
N GLN A 21 0.67 4.91 -14.76
CA GLN A 21 1.17 4.96 -16.13
C GLN A 21 2.69 5.21 -16.19
N ALA A 22 3.21 6.08 -15.32
CA ALA A 22 4.63 6.33 -15.18
C ALA A 22 5.39 5.10 -14.67
N LEU A 23 4.82 4.38 -13.70
CA LEU A 23 5.36 3.13 -13.20
C LEU A 23 5.40 2.07 -14.30
N ALA A 24 4.29 1.83 -14.99
CA ALA A 24 4.20 0.88 -16.09
C ALA A 24 5.22 1.18 -17.19
N ARG A 25 5.32 2.44 -17.66
CA ARG A 25 6.32 2.84 -18.66
C ARG A 25 7.74 2.51 -18.24
N THR A 26 8.08 2.78 -16.98
CA THR A 26 9.44 2.60 -16.46
C THR A 26 9.84 1.13 -16.31
N MET A 27 8.87 0.25 -16.06
CA MET A 27 9.11 -1.19 -15.85
C MET A 27 9.23 -2.00 -17.15
N ARG A 28 8.74 -1.50 -18.30
CA ARG A 28 8.70 -2.25 -19.57
C ARG A 28 10.07 -2.72 -20.03
N ASP A 29 11.11 -1.98 -19.68
CA ASP A 29 12.50 -2.29 -20.03
C ASP A 29 13.02 -3.54 -19.31
N ILE A 30 12.47 -3.89 -18.14
CA ILE A 30 13.00 -4.96 -17.29
C ILE A 30 12.07 -6.16 -17.15
N ALA A 31 10.80 -6.02 -17.52
CA ALA A 31 9.79 -7.07 -17.36
C ALA A 31 8.67 -7.01 -18.41
N ASP A 32 7.94 -8.11 -18.54
CA ASP A 32 6.58 -8.12 -19.07
C ASP A 32 5.62 -7.58 -18.02
N ILE A 33 4.58 -6.88 -18.46
CA ILE A 33 3.69 -6.13 -17.55
C ILE A 33 2.25 -6.48 -17.86
N LEU A 34 1.52 -6.77 -16.79
CA LEU A 34 0.06 -6.76 -16.74
C LEU A 34 -0.39 -5.67 -15.75
N VAL A 35 -1.30 -4.81 -16.16
CA VAL A 35 -1.92 -3.80 -15.29
C VAL A 35 -3.35 -4.22 -14.99
N VAL A 36 -3.71 -4.30 -13.71
CA VAL A 36 -5.09 -4.47 -13.25
C VAL A 36 -5.31 -3.50 -12.11
N ALA A 37 -6.20 -2.55 -12.31
CA ALA A 37 -6.42 -1.46 -11.36
C ALA A 37 -7.91 -1.07 -11.30
N PRO A 38 -8.34 -0.34 -10.26
CA PRO A 38 -9.71 0.15 -10.16
C PRO A 38 -10.13 1.00 -11.37
N ASP A 39 -11.42 0.99 -11.71
CA ASP A 39 -11.99 1.84 -12.77
C ASP A 39 -12.23 3.28 -12.32
N GLN A 40 -12.11 3.55 -11.02
CA GLN A 40 -12.27 4.85 -10.36
C GLN A 40 -11.27 5.01 -9.22
N ASN A 41 -11.12 6.24 -8.69
CA ASN A 41 -10.31 6.46 -7.49
C ASN A 41 -10.96 5.77 -6.26
N CYS A 42 -10.13 5.07 -5.48
CA CYS A 42 -10.47 4.30 -4.30
C CYS A 42 -9.51 4.63 -3.13
N SER A 43 -9.01 5.87 -3.03
CA SER A 43 -8.17 6.29 -1.91
C SER A 43 -8.93 6.13 -0.58
N GLY A 44 -8.24 5.61 0.45
CA GLY A 44 -8.80 5.44 1.80
C GLY A 44 -9.71 4.21 1.99
N VAL A 45 -9.79 3.29 1.02
CA VAL A 45 -10.62 2.07 1.15
C VAL A 45 -9.99 0.96 2.00
N SER A 46 -8.76 1.12 2.48
CA SER A 46 -8.01 0.08 3.21
C SER A 46 -7.95 -1.24 2.42
N HIS A 47 -7.83 -2.37 3.11
CA HIS A 47 -7.82 -3.72 2.55
C HIS A 47 -9.23 -4.30 2.37
N LYS A 48 -10.11 -3.52 1.73
CA LYS A 48 -11.48 -3.96 1.40
C LYS A 48 -11.46 -5.08 0.37
N ILE A 49 -12.20 -6.15 0.62
CA ILE A 49 -12.51 -7.22 -0.37
C ILE A 49 -14.01 -7.22 -0.65
N SER A 50 -14.40 -7.32 -1.90
CA SER A 50 -15.81 -7.29 -2.34
C SER A 50 -16.41 -8.69 -2.37
N LEU A 51 -17.11 -9.09 -1.31
CA LEU A 51 -17.76 -10.40 -1.19
C LEU A 51 -19.26 -10.40 -1.55
N SER A 52 -19.93 -9.27 -1.34
CA SER A 52 -21.39 -9.14 -1.51
C SER A 52 -21.81 -8.44 -2.79
N THR A 53 -20.85 -7.97 -3.60
CA THR A 53 -21.11 -7.23 -4.84
C THR A 53 -20.33 -7.88 -5.99
N PRO A 54 -20.95 -8.14 -7.16
CA PRO A 54 -20.26 -8.76 -8.28
C PRO A 54 -19.19 -7.83 -8.88
N LEU A 55 -18.02 -8.41 -9.14
CA LEU A 55 -16.90 -7.76 -9.80
C LEU A 55 -16.98 -7.93 -11.32
N ARG A 56 -16.65 -6.86 -12.06
CA ARG A 56 -16.69 -6.75 -13.51
C ARG A 56 -15.33 -6.30 -14.00
N LEU A 57 -14.61 -7.23 -14.63
CA LEU A 57 -13.32 -6.98 -15.23
C LEU A 57 -13.49 -6.54 -16.68
N ARG A 58 -12.93 -5.38 -17.04
CA ARG A 58 -12.99 -4.83 -18.39
C ARG A 58 -11.59 -4.67 -18.95
N LYS A 59 -11.32 -5.26 -20.13
CA LYS A 59 -10.08 -5.01 -20.86
C LYS A 59 -10.11 -3.61 -21.45
N VAL A 60 -9.12 -2.79 -21.13
CA VAL A 60 -9.03 -1.39 -21.60
C VAL A 60 -7.92 -1.16 -22.62
N ASP A 61 -6.86 -1.99 -22.56
CA ASP A 61 -5.77 -2.02 -23.54
C ASP A 61 -5.20 -3.45 -23.61
N ARG A 62 -4.21 -3.69 -24.48
CA ARG A 62 -3.58 -5.00 -24.72
C ARG A 62 -3.23 -5.73 -23.42
N ASN A 63 -2.60 -5.03 -22.48
CA ASN A 63 -2.13 -5.56 -21.19
C ASN A 63 -2.68 -4.76 -19.99
N THR A 64 -3.85 -4.15 -20.13
CA THR A 64 -4.45 -3.33 -19.06
C THR A 64 -5.92 -3.67 -18.91
N TYR A 65 -6.32 -3.88 -17.65
CA TYR A 65 -7.69 -4.17 -17.26
C TYR A 65 -8.12 -3.22 -16.14
N ALA A 66 -9.38 -2.81 -16.19
CA ALA A 66 -10.03 -2.03 -15.16
C ALA A 66 -11.07 -2.91 -14.43
N LEU A 67 -11.19 -2.75 -13.12
CA LEU A 67 -12.12 -3.49 -12.28
C LEU A 67 -12.98 -2.51 -11.46
N ASN A 68 -14.28 -2.76 -11.34
CA ASN A 68 -15.17 -2.01 -10.44
C ASN A 68 -15.03 -2.45 -8.96
N GLY A 69 -13.80 -2.67 -8.51
CA GLY A 69 -13.46 -3.21 -7.20
C GLY A 69 -12.35 -2.44 -6.52
N SER A 70 -11.98 -2.88 -5.32
CA SER A 70 -10.86 -2.30 -4.58
C SER A 70 -9.50 -2.66 -5.22
N PRO A 71 -8.41 -2.02 -4.78
CA PRO A 71 -7.05 -2.41 -5.18
C PRO A 71 -6.71 -3.87 -4.83
N ALA A 72 -7.21 -4.37 -3.69
CA ALA A 72 -7.01 -5.76 -3.29
C ALA A 72 -7.84 -6.72 -4.17
N ASP A 73 -9.10 -6.36 -4.50
CA ASP A 73 -9.90 -7.10 -5.47
C ASP A 73 -9.17 -7.19 -6.83
N CYS A 74 -8.49 -6.13 -7.27
CA CYS A 74 -7.73 -6.11 -8.51
C CYS A 74 -6.61 -7.17 -8.51
N ILE A 75 -5.86 -7.28 -7.41
CA ILE A 75 -4.82 -8.30 -7.28
C ILE A 75 -5.45 -9.69 -7.27
N HIS A 76 -6.47 -9.89 -6.45
CA HIS A 76 -7.13 -11.18 -6.31
C HIS A 76 -7.70 -11.68 -7.65
N VAL A 77 -8.44 -10.83 -8.36
CA VAL A 77 -9.02 -11.14 -9.67
C VAL A 77 -7.93 -11.35 -10.72
N ALA A 78 -6.88 -10.54 -10.75
CA ALA A 78 -5.78 -10.71 -11.70
C ALA A 78 -5.15 -12.10 -11.56
N LEU A 79 -4.80 -12.50 -10.34
CA LEU A 79 -4.16 -13.76 -10.04
C LEU A 79 -5.03 -14.97 -10.44
N HIS A 80 -6.32 -14.92 -10.15
CA HIS A 80 -7.23 -16.06 -10.36
C HIS A 80 -7.86 -16.11 -11.76
N VAL A 81 -8.00 -14.97 -12.44
CA VAL A 81 -8.69 -14.90 -13.74
C VAL A 81 -7.71 -14.78 -14.91
N LEU A 82 -6.70 -13.91 -14.78
CA LEU A 82 -5.81 -13.55 -15.88
C LEU A 82 -4.46 -14.26 -15.84
N MET A 83 -4.03 -14.73 -14.66
CA MET A 83 -2.67 -15.24 -14.42
C MET A 83 -2.66 -16.71 -13.97
N LYS A 84 -3.63 -17.50 -14.46
CA LYS A 84 -3.81 -18.92 -14.09
C LYS A 84 -2.59 -19.78 -14.41
N ASP A 85 -1.97 -19.55 -15.57
CA ASP A 85 -0.87 -20.38 -16.07
C ASP A 85 0.53 -19.87 -15.63
N ARG A 86 0.61 -18.61 -15.19
CA ARG A 86 1.88 -17.97 -14.79
C ARG A 86 1.63 -16.88 -13.76
N LYS A 87 2.06 -17.13 -12.52
CA LYS A 87 2.06 -16.12 -11.45
C LYS A 87 3.04 -14.98 -11.77
N PRO A 88 2.77 -13.75 -11.31
CA PRO A 88 3.75 -12.67 -11.41
C PRO A 88 4.95 -12.97 -10.53
N ASP A 89 6.12 -12.54 -11.00
CA ASP A 89 7.38 -12.61 -10.27
C ASP A 89 7.48 -11.51 -9.19
N LEU A 90 6.72 -10.41 -9.35
CA LEU A 90 6.63 -9.31 -8.40
C LEU A 90 5.36 -8.47 -8.66
N VAL A 91 4.72 -7.99 -7.60
CA VAL A 91 3.62 -7.01 -7.67
C VAL A 91 4.11 -5.60 -7.32
N LEU A 92 3.65 -4.60 -8.07
CA LEU A 92 3.88 -3.20 -7.73
C LEU A 92 2.55 -2.45 -7.64
N SER A 93 2.34 -1.78 -6.52
CA SER A 93 1.18 -0.93 -6.28
C SER A 93 1.61 0.54 -6.20
N GLY A 94 0.96 1.39 -7.00
CA GLY A 94 1.21 2.83 -7.08
C GLY A 94 1.51 3.30 -8.51
N ILE A 95 2.15 4.46 -8.70
CA ILE A 95 2.62 5.38 -7.67
C ILE A 95 1.44 6.18 -7.12
N ASN A 96 1.22 6.10 -5.80
CA ASN A 96 0.13 6.80 -5.12
C ASN A 96 0.29 8.33 -5.14
N HIS A 97 -0.83 9.05 -5.24
CA HIS A 97 -0.91 10.48 -4.96
C HIS A 97 -0.98 10.73 -3.44
N GLY A 98 0.17 11.00 -2.84
CA GLY A 98 0.30 11.15 -1.41
C GLY A 98 1.11 10.02 -0.79
N VAL A 99 1.66 10.28 0.38
CA VAL A 99 2.49 9.34 1.12
C VAL A 99 1.65 8.42 1.99
N ASN A 100 2.16 7.21 2.23
CA ASN A 100 1.57 6.24 3.15
C ASN A 100 2.60 5.95 4.25
N LEU A 101 2.58 6.73 5.32
CA LEU A 101 3.56 6.72 6.43
C LEU A 101 2.87 6.31 7.73
N GLY A 102 3.58 5.56 8.58
CA GLY A 102 3.06 5.16 9.89
C GLY A 102 1.71 4.44 9.81
N GLU A 103 0.76 4.86 10.64
CA GLU A 103 -0.60 4.29 10.72
C GLU A 103 -1.43 4.48 9.44
N ASP A 104 -1.11 5.45 8.57
CA ASP A 104 -1.84 5.67 7.31
C ASP A 104 -1.76 4.44 6.40
N THR A 105 -0.71 3.62 6.58
CA THR A 105 -0.55 2.35 5.85
C THR A 105 -1.71 1.39 6.06
N ALA A 106 -2.41 1.45 7.19
CA ALA A 106 -3.57 0.61 7.48
C ALA A 106 -4.82 1.01 6.66
N TYR A 107 -4.91 2.27 6.21
CA TYR A 107 -6.05 2.79 5.45
C TYR A 107 -5.78 2.88 3.95
N SER A 108 -4.54 2.61 3.54
CA SER A 108 -4.07 2.79 2.18
C SER A 108 -4.49 1.66 1.25
N GLY A 109 -5.17 2.00 0.16
CA GLY A 109 -5.49 1.06 -0.91
C GLY A 109 -4.23 0.64 -1.68
N THR A 110 -3.30 1.57 -1.90
CA THR A 110 -1.99 1.26 -2.48
C THR A 110 -1.24 0.19 -1.65
N VAL A 111 -1.19 0.33 -0.32
CA VAL A 111 -0.53 -0.67 0.54
C VAL A 111 -1.34 -1.97 0.59
N ALA A 112 -2.67 -1.91 0.63
CA ALA A 112 -3.54 -3.09 0.62
C ALA A 112 -3.34 -4.00 -0.60
N ALA A 113 -3.19 -3.45 -1.80
CA ALA A 113 -2.86 -4.26 -2.98
C ALA A 113 -1.52 -5.01 -2.83
N ALA A 114 -0.51 -4.35 -2.23
CA ALA A 114 0.77 -4.99 -1.98
C ALA A 114 0.67 -6.08 -0.87
N TYR A 115 -0.16 -5.86 0.15
CA TYR A 115 -0.47 -6.89 1.15
C TYR A 115 -1.20 -8.10 0.56
N GLU A 116 -2.19 -7.87 -0.31
CA GLU A 116 -2.89 -8.96 -1.00
C GLU A 116 -1.91 -9.83 -1.78
N ALA A 117 -0.97 -9.23 -2.52
CA ALA A 117 0.07 -9.97 -3.22
C ALA A 117 0.95 -10.80 -2.26
N GLN A 118 1.36 -10.23 -1.13
CA GLN A 118 2.12 -10.95 -0.11
C GLN A 118 1.32 -12.13 0.48
N ALA A 119 0.01 -11.98 0.68
CA ALA A 119 -0.86 -13.06 1.15
C ALA A 119 -0.91 -14.25 0.17
N HIS A 120 -0.69 -14.00 -1.12
CA HIS A 120 -0.52 -15.04 -2.16
C HIS A 120 0.92 -15.54 -2.32
N GLY A 121 1.84 -15.15 -1.42
CA GLY A 121 3.24 -15.55 -1.42
C GLY A 121 4.08 -14.85 -2.50
N ILE A 122 3.62 -13.72 -3.02
CA ILE A 122 4.29 -12.98 -4.09
C ILE A 122 4.96 -11.73 -3.48
N PRO A 123 6.25 -11.46 -3.77
CA PRO A 123 6.88 -10.24 -3.32
C PRO A 123 6.14 -9.01 -3.86
N ALA A 124 6.14 -7.92 -3.08
CA ALA A 124 5.38 -6.74 -3.45
C ALA A 124 6.04 -5.43 -3.03
N LEU A 125 5.82 -4.38 -3.84
CA LEU A 125 6.22 -3.01 -3.56
C LEU A 125 4.98 -2.12 -3.52
N ALA A 126 4.79 -1.35 -2.44
CA ALA A 126 3.87 -0.22 -2.40
C ALA A 126 4.70 1.06 -2.54
N VAL A 127 4.38 1.90 -3.54
CA VAL A 127 5.21 3.06 -3.88
C VAL A 127 4.37 4.33 -3.89
N SER A 128 4.83 5.33 -3.15
CA SER A 128 4.08 6.55 -2.86
C SER A 128 4.97 7.79 -2.97
N THR A 129 4.38 8.93 -3.36
CA THR A 129 5.07 10.22 -3.38
C THR A 129 4.06 11.35 -3.18
N ASN A 130 4.52 12.48 -2.63
CA ASN A 130 3.67 13.66 -2.51
C ASN A 130 3.96 14.65 -3.65
N GLN A 131 3.11 15.67 -3.79
CA GLN A 131 3.38 16.81 -4.65
C GLN A 131 4.44 17.74 -4.04
N THR A 132 5.12 18.49 -4.90
CA THR A 132 5.91 19.66 -4.51
C THR A 132 5.03 20.77 -3.93
N LYS A 133 5.66 21.79 -3.34
CA LYS A 133 4.96 23.00 -2.89
C LYS A 133 4.21 23.74 -4.02
N SER A 134 4.64 23.56 -5.27
CA SER A 134 3.96 24.11 -6.45
C SER A 134 2.86 23.20 -7.01
N GLY A 135 2.50 22.11 -6.32
CA GLY A 135 1.43 21.20 -6.73
C GLY A 135 1.83 20.19 -7.82
N LEU A 136 3.12 20.08 -8.16
CA LEU A 136 3.59 19.15 -9.19
C LEU A 136 4.02 17.81 -8.59
N PHE A 137 3.60 16.71 -9.21
CA PHE A 137 4.06 15.36 -8.92
C PHE A 137 5.25 14.98 -9.83
N HIS A 138 6.29 14.39 -9.25
CA HIS A 138 7.47 13.93 -10.00
C HIS A 138 7.51 12.40 -10.14
N PHE A 139 6.45 11.82 -10.72
CA PHE A 139 6.31 10.36 -10.85
C PHE A 139 7.47 9.66 -11.55
N LYS A 140 8.13 10.33 -12.50
CA LYS A 140 9.30 9.77 -13.19
C LYS A 140 10.45 9.44 -12.24
N ASN A 141 10.71 10.29 -11.24
CA ASN A 141 11.78 10.05 -10.27
C ASN A 141 11.40 8.89 -9.33
N THR A 142 10.17 8.90 -8.83
CA THR A 142 9.63 7.85 -7.98
C THR A 142 9.61 6.49 -8.70
N ALA A 143 9.25 6.45 -9.98
CA ALA A 143 9.27 5.24 -10.79
C ALA A 143 10.68 4.66 -10.97
N ARG A 144 11.71 5.52 -11.05
CA ARG A 144 13.12 5.07 -11.09
C ARG A 144 13.55 4.39 -9.79
N VAL A 145 13.11 4.91 -8.65
CA VAL A 145 13.34 4.28 -7.34
C VAL A 145 12.63 2.93 -7.28
N ALA A 146 11.36 2.87 -7.70
CA ALA A 146 10.61 1.62 -7.79
C ALA A 146 11.33 0.58 -8.67
N ARG A 147 11.87 0.99 -9.83
CA ARG A 147 12.61 0.11 -10.75
C ARG A 147 13.89 -0.44 -10.11
N LEU A 148 14.60 0.39 -9.33
CA LEU A 148 15.76 -0.06 -8.58
C LEU A 148 15.36 -1.16 -7.58
N PHE A 149 14.33 -0.92 -6.76
CA PHE A 149 13.83 -1.93 -5.83
C PHE A 149 13.35 -3.20 -6.54
N ALA A 150 12.58 -3.07 -7.62
CA ALA A 150 12.09 -4.21 -8.39
C ALA A 150 13.23 -5.11 -8.86
N ARG A 151 14.30 -4.53 -9.45
CA ARG A 151 15.48 -5.30 -9.85
C ARG A 151 16.15 -6.00 -8.67
N LYS A 152 16.32 -5.29 -7.55
CA LYS A 152 16.98 -5.83 -6.35
C LYS A 152 16.17 -6.99 -5.74
N VAL A 153 14.83 -6.87 -5.67
CA VAL A 153 13.95 -7.96 -5.21
C VAL A 153 14.01 -9.16 -6.16
N LEU A 154 13.88 -8.93 -7.47
CA LEU A 154 13.89 -9.99 -8.47
C LEU A 154 15.24 -10.74 -8.51
N ASN A 155 16.34 -10.05 -8.24
CA ASN A 155 17.67 -10.65 -8.16
C ASN A 155 17.98 -11.30 -6.79
N GLY A 156 17.08 -11.22 -5.80
CA GLY A 156 17.32 -11.72 -4.45
C GLY A 156 18.34 -10.92 -3.63
N GLU A 157 18.63 -9.68 -4.04
CA GLU A 157 19.59 -8.79 -3.35
C GLU A 157 18.97 -8.08 -2.13
N ILE A 158 17.64 -8.00 -2.10
CA ILE A 158 16.84 -7.56 -0.93
C ILE A 158 15.72 -8.55 -0.69
N ALA A 159 15.23 -8.61 0.56
CA ALA A 159 14.26 -9.62 0.99
C ALA A 159 13.02 -9.66 0.08
N ASN A 160 12.76 -10.83 -0.51
CA ASN A 160 11.60 -11.13 -1.35
C ASN A 160 10.42 -11.73 -0.55
N THR A 161 10.60 -11.95 0.76
CA THR A 161 9.56 -12.39 1.69
C THR A 161 8.80 -11.21 2.32
N ALA A 162 9.31 -9.99 2.17
CA ALA A 162 8.71 -8.77 2.68
C ALA A 162 7.88 -8.06 1.59
N MET A 163 6.85 -7.34 2.03
CA MET A 163 6.24 -6.27 1.24
C MET A 163 6.97 -4.97 1.57
N TRP A 164 7.47 -4.24 0.57
CA TRP A 164 8.20 -3.00 0.81
C TRP A 164 7.31 -1.79 0.58
N ASN A 165 7.06 -1.00 1.64
CA ASN A 165 6.42 0.31 1.55
C ASN A 165 7.49 1.39 1.34
N ILE A 166 7.42 2.08 0.20
CA ILE A 166 8.45 3.02 -0.26
C ILE A 166 7.82 4.39 -0.46
N ASN A 167 8.29 5.37 0.30
CA ASN A 167 7.86 6.77 0.19
C ASN A 167 9.01 7.62 -0.34
N VAL A 168 8.81 8.23 -1.50
CA VAL A 168 9.83 9.03 -2.20
C VAL A 168 9.49 10.52 -2.08
N PRO A 169 10.38 11.36 -1.55
CA PRO A 169 10.19 12.81 -1.55
C PRO A 169 10.00 13.35 -2.98
N PRO A 170 9.16 14.39 -3.18
CA PRO A 170 8.88 14.93 -4.52
C PRO A 170 10.11 15.48 -5.25
N LEU A 171 11.07 16.02 -4.51
CA LEU A 171 12.29 16.64 -5.03
C LEU A 171 13.47 15.65 -4.93
N SER A 172 14.68 16.12 -5.20
CA SER A 172 15.90 15.32 -5.00
C SER A 172 15.97 14.80 -3.56
N SER A 173 16.14 13.49 -3.42
CA SER A 173 16.37 12.85 -2.12
C SER A 173 17.82 13.03 -1.67
N ARG A 174 18.04 13.22 -0.37
CA ARG A 174 19.39 13.25 0.25
C ARG A 174 20.03 11.87 0.36
N GLY A 175 19.25 10.82 0.14
CA GLY A 175 19.65 9.42 0.24
C GLY A 175 18.43 8.54 0.50
N MET A 176 18.68 7.33 0.99
CA MET A 176 17.66 6.36 1.35
C MET A 176 17.93 5.82 2.76
N LYS A 177 16.87 5.59 3.53
CA LYS A 177 16.93 4.95 4.84
C LYS A 177 15.96 3.78 4.86
N PHE A 178 16.42 2.63 5.38
CA PHE A 178 15.51 1.58 5.82
C PHE A 178 14.89 1.99 7.14
N THR A 179 13.57 1.82 7.25
CA THR A 179 12.78 2.42 8.33
C THR A 179 11.83 1.42 8.95
N ARG A 180 11.30 1.75 10.13
CA ARG A 180 10.08 1.15 10.69
C ARG A 180 8.91 2.13 10.55
N LEU A 181 7.68 1.64 10.64
CA LEU A 181 6.51 2.51 10.73
C LEU A 181 6.59 3.37 12.00
N ASP A 182 6.27 4.67 11.86
CA ASP A 182 5.90 5.49 13.02
C ASP A 182 4.58 4.96 13.60
N ASN A 183 4.52 4.82 14.93
CA ASN A 183 3.43 4.15 15.65
C ASN A 183 2.73 5.11 16.62
N ARG A 184 2.85 6.40 16.38
CA ARG A 184 2.32 7.44 17.25
C ARG A 184 1.05 7.99 16.65
N SER A 185 -0.02 7.86 17.42
CA SER A 185 -1.37 8.21 17.04
C SER A 185 -1.46 9.67 16.62
N PHE A 186 -1.97 9.86 15.41
CA PHE A 186 -2.30 11.18 14.90
C PHE A 186 -3.66 11.58 15.48
N LYS A 187 -3.75 12.79 16.04
CA LYS A 187 -5.08 13.35 16.35
C LYS A 187 -5.75 13.70 15.03
N SER A 188 -6.75 12.91 14.64
CA SER A 188 -7.65 13.28 13.56
C SER A 188 -8.48 14.50 13.98
N SER A 189 -8.60 15.49 13.10
CA SER A 189 -9.52 16.61 13.30
C SER A 189 -10.78 16.35 12.48
N VAL A 190 -11.94 16.71 13.01
CA VAL A 190 -13.19 16.72 12.24
C VAL A 190 -13.53 18.18 11.97
N ILE A 191 -13.67 18.54 10.70
CA ILE A 191 -14.00 19.89 10.27
C ILE A 191 -15.50 19.90 9.95
N GLU A 192 -16.28 20.56 10.81
CA GLU A 192 -17.69 20.83 10.54
C GLU A 192 -17.84 22.02 9.57
N ARG A 193 -18.72 21.87 8.59
CA ARG A 193 -19.23 22.94 7.73
C ARG A 193 -20.74 22.83 7.60
N LYS A 194 -21.38 23.85 7.02
CA LYS A 194 -22.82 23.86 6.72
C LYS A 194 -23.03 24.00 5.23
N ASP A 195 -24.00 23.26 4.69
CA ASP A 195 -24.43 23.41 3.30
C ASP A 195 -25.19 24.75 3.13
N PRO A 196 -25.54 25.16 1.90
CA PRO A 196 -26.30 26.39 1.67
C PRO A 196 -27.68 26.46 2.35
N ARG A 197 -28.19 25.33 2.87
CA ARG A 197 -29.46 25.23 3.62
C ARG A 197 -29.23 25.23 5.14
N GLY A 198 -27.99 25.35 5.60
CA GLY A 198 -27.62 25.35 7.01
C GLY A 198 -27.47 23.95 7.62
N ILE A 199 -27.53 22.87 6.82
CA ILE A 199 -27.39 21.49 7.31
C ILE A 199 -25.90 21.20 7.53
N PRO A 200 -25.49 20.73 8.72
CA PRO A 200 -24.10 20.43 8.99
C PRO A 200 -23.62 19.20 8.20
N TYR A 201 -22.37 19.25 7.75
CA TYR A 201 -21.63 18.13 7.19
C TYR A 201 -20.18 18.19 7.67
N TYR A 202 -19.50 17.04 7.64
CA TYR A 202 -18.21 16.86 8.31
C TYR A 202 -17.17 16.34 7.32
N TRP A 203 -16.00 16.98 7.31
CA TRP A 203 -14.81 16.44 6.67
C TRP A 203 -13.89 15.84 7.73
N LEU A 204 -13.29 14.70 7.42
CA LEU A 204 -12.08 14.27 8.11
C LEU A 204 -10.97 15.24 7.69
N GLY A 205 -10.52 16.03 8.66
CA GLY A 205 -9.49 17.04 8.48
C GLY A 205 -8.09 16.43 8.37
N PRO A 206 -7.11 17.19 7.86
CA PRO A 206 -5.77 16.69 7.62
C PRO A 206 -5.08 16.29 8.93
N TYR A 207 -4.40 15.15 8.92
CA TYR A 207 -3.58 14.67 10.02
C TYR A 207 -2.38 15.60 10.22
N HIS A 208 -2.26 16.20 11.41
CA HIS A 208 -1.10 17.00 11.79
C HIS A 208 -0.37 16.30 12.93
N PRO A 209 0.78 15.66 12.69
CA PRO A 209 1.60 15.12 13.77
C PRO A 209 2.01 16.24 14.73
N THR A 210 1.53 16.17 15.97
CA THR A 210 1.85 17.12 17.03
C THR A 210 3.08 16.70 17.83
N TYR A 211 3.82 15.69 17.38
CA TYR A 211 4.94 15.08 18.09
C TYR A 211 6.26 15.21 17.31
N GLU A 212 7.38 15.18 18.02
CA GLU A 212 8.72 15.22 17.42
C GLU A 212 8.99 13.96 16.59
N ALA A 213 9.66 14.08 15.44
CA ALA A 213 9.99 12.91 14.64
C ALA A 213 10.96 11.98 15.41
N VAL A 214 10.71 10.67 15.41
CA VAL A 214 11.59 9.70 16.08
C VAL A 214 12.55 9.12 15.05
N GLU A 215 13.85 9.13 15.37
CA GLU A 215 14.87 8.58 14.49
C GLU A 215 14.56 7.11 14.12
N GLY A 216 14.82 6.77 12.86
CA GLY A 216 14.55 5.44 12.30
C GLY A 216 13.10 5.18 11.86
N THR A 217 12.16 6.12 12.10
CA THR A 217 10.81 6.01 11.53
C THR A 217 10.77 6.48 10.08
N ASP A 218 9.81 5.92 9.33
CA ASP A 218 9.49 6.33 7.97
C ASP A 218 9.13 7.81 7.87
N TYR A 219 8.29 8.29 8.79
CA TYR A 219 7.92 9.70 8.90
C TYR A 219 9.15 10.60 9.11
N SER A 220 10.06 10.23 10.01
CA SER A 220 11.28 11.00 10.27
C SER A 220 12.20 11.05 9.05
N ALA A 221 12.49 9.90 8.44
CA ALA A 221 13.32 9.83 7.24
C ALA A 221 12.73 10.65 6.09
N TYR A 222 11.42 10.52 5.84
CA TYR A 222 10.74 11.26 4.78
C TYR A 222 10.80 12.77 5.03
N ARG A 223 10.54 13.23 6.25
CA ARG A 223 10.62 14.65 6.63
C ARG A 223 12.01 15.24 6.48
N GLU A 224 13.05 14.46 6.74
CA GLU A 224 14.44 14.87 6.54
C GLU A 224 14.87 14.89 5.06
N GLY A 225 13.99 14.47 4.13
CA GLY A 225 14.26 14.45 2.68
C GLY A 225 14.95 13.16 2.21
N PHE A 226 14.85 12.06 2.95
CA PHE A 226 15.31 10.74 2.52
C PHE A 226 14.15 9.94 1.92
N ILE A 227 14.48 9.03 1.00
CA ILE A 227 13.56 7.94 0.62
C ILE A 227 13.42 7.03 1.85
N SER A 228 12.19 6.82 2.29
CA SER A 228 11.88 5.81 3.30
C SER A 228 11.52 4.50 2.61
N ALA A 229 12.10 3.39 3.10
CA ALA A 229 11.78 2.04 2.68
C ALA A 229 11.56 1.17 3.90
N THR A 230 10.31 0.78 4.14
CA THR A 230 9.90 -0.01 5.31
C THR A 230 9.51 -1.42 4.85
N PRO A 231 10.19 -2.49 5.33
CA PRO A 231 9.73 -3.85 5.12
C PRO A 231 8.53 -4.15 6.04
N LEU A 232 7.44 -4.64 5.46
CA LEU A 232 6.17 -4.92 6.12
C LEU A 232 5.74 -6.36 5.91
N LYS A 233 4.94 -6.86 6.86
CA LYS A 233 4.24 -8.14 6.80
C LYS A 233 2.83 -7.98 7.35
N ILE A 234 1.89 -8.77 6.83
CA ILE A 234 0.49 -8.73 7.29
C ILE A 234 0.27 -9.35 8.68
N ASP A 235 1.21 -10.15 9.20
CA ASP A 235 1.10 -10.72 10.54
C ASP A 235 1.15 -9.62 11.62
N MET A 236 -0.04 -9.26 12.10
CA MET A 236 -0.30 -8.26 13.13
C MET A 236 -0.26 -8.85 14.56
N THR A 237 0.14 -10.11 14.73
CA THR A 237 0.22 -10.73 16.05
C THR A 237 1.17 -9.93 16.93
N HIS A 238 0.67 -9.41 18.06
CA HIS A 238 1.49 -8.71 19.04
C HIS A 238 2.30 -9.73 19.86
N ASN A 239 3.32 -10.31 19.24
CA ASN A 239 4.13 -11.42 19.78
C ASN A 239 4.64 -11.15 21.20
N ARG A 240 5.05 -9.91 21.53
CA ARG A 240 5.49 -9.57 22.90
C ARG A 240 4.38 -9.70 23.94
N VAL A 241 3.14 -9.37 23.59
CA VAL A 241 1.99 -9.48 24.50
C VAL A 241 1.60 -10.95 24.58
N LEU A 242 1.46 -11.63 23.45
CA LEU A 242 1.14 -13.06 23.41
C LEU A 242 2.13 -13.88 24.26
N ASN A 243 3.44 -13.62 24.11
CA ASN A 243 4.49 -14.30 24.89
C ASN A 243 4.52 -13.92 26.38
N SER A 244 3.80 -12.86 26.78
CA SER A 244 3.66 -12.46 28.20
C SER A 244 2.42 -13.06 28.88
N MET A 245 1.52 -13.69 28.12
CA MET A 245 0.31 -14.31 28.65
C MET A 245 0.62 -15.72 29.19
N ASP A 246 0.06 -16.05 30.36
CA ASP A 246 0.16 -17.38 30.97
C ASP A 246 -1.08 -18.24 30.63
N ALA A 247 -0.88 -19.54 30.43
CA ALA A 247 -1.96 -20.51 30.22
C ALA A 247 -2.97 -20.50 31.38
N LYS A 248 -2.53 -20.26 32.62
CA LYS A 248 -3.43 -20.14 33.78
C LYS A 248 -4.40 -18.96 33.65
N ALA A 249 -3.97 -17.84 33.07
CA ALA A 249 -4.84 -16.70 32.84
C ALA A 249 -5.93 -17.04 31.81
N ALA A 250 -5.60 -17.82 30.78
CA ALA A 250 -6.58 -18.31 29.81
C ALA A 250 -7.59 -19.28 30.46
N GLU A 251 -7.13 -20.21 31.30
CA GLU A 251 -8.03 -21.13 32.04
C GLU A 251 -8.97 -20.39 32.99
N GLN A 252 -8.46 -19.37 33.70
CA GLN A 252 -9.27 -18.55 34.58
C GLN A 252 -10.34 -17.77 33.80
N LEU A 253 -9.97 -17.09 32.71
CA LEU A 253 -10.91 -16.39 31.83
C LEU A 253 -12.00 -17.33 31.31
N TYR A 254 -11.64 -18.56 30.94
CA TYR A 254 -12.63 -19.55 30.49
C TYR A 254 -13.59 -19.96 31.60
N ARG A 255 -13.10 -20.17 32.83
CA ARG A 255 -13.97 -20.47 33.99
C ARG A 255 -14.90 -19.31 34.30
N GLU A 256 -14.42 -18.07 34.22
CA GLU A 256 -15.24 -16.87 34.39
C GLU A 256 -16.36 -16.81 33.34
N PHE A 257 -16.03 -17.01 32.06
CA PHE A 257 -17.00 -17.13 30.97
C PHE A 257 -18.05 -18.22 31.20
N GLN A 258 -17.65 -19.40 31.71
CA GLN A 258 -18.60 -20.48 32.02
C GLN A 258 -19.54 -20.15 33.19
N ASN A 259 -19.18 -19.19 34.04
CA ASN A 259 -19.97 -18.78 35.20
C ASN A 259 -20.83 -17.53 34.92
N GLU A 260 -20.62 -16.82 33.81
CA GLU A 260 -21.56 -15.81 33.32
C GLU A 260 -22.81 -16.52 32.80
N SER A 261 -23.89 -16.48 33.58
CA SER A 261 -25.22 -16.94 33.17
C SER A 261 -25.88 -15.84 32.32
N ASP A 262 -26.65 -16.21 31.29
CA ASP A 262 -27.43 -15.29 30.44
C ASP A 262 -28.32 -14.31 31.23
#